data_AF-A0A3D1BPI3-F1
#
_entry.id   AF-A0A3D1BPI3-F1
#
_cell.length_a   1.000
_cell.length_b   1.000
_cell.length_c   1.000
_cell.angle_alpha   90.00
_cell.angle_beta   90.00
_cell.angle_gamma   90.00
#
_symmetry.space_group_name_H-M   'P 1'
#
loop_
_entity.id
_entity.type
_entity.pdbx_description
1 polymer ?
#
loop_
_entity_poly.entity_id
_entity_poly.type
_entity_poly.pdbx_seq_one_letter_code
_entity_poly.pdbx_strand_id
1 'polypeptide(L)' 'RIIPQLVRYGLLEEAVDELQPFIDRVIENDGFYEWYTIKGEPRGSGIFRGSAGVLLEAIEALREL' A
#
# COMPACT_ATOMS: atom_id res chain seq x y z
N ARG A 1 7.96 0.94 -7.96
CA ARG A 1 6.62 0.45 -7.56
C ARG A 1 5.56 1.18 -8.39
N ILE A 2 4.30 0.71 -8.47
CA ILE A 2 3.29 1.29 -9.38
C ILE A 2 2.89 2.72 -8.95
N ILE A 3 2.56 2.95 -7.67
CA ILE A 3 2.08 4.27 -7.19
C ILE A 3 3.02 5.44 -7.55
N PRO A 4 4.34 5.38 -7.29
CA PRO A 4 5.24 6.47 -7.66
C PRO A 4 5.36 6.71 -9.17
N GLN A 5 5.07 5.69 -10.00
CA GLN A 5 5.04 5.87 -11.45
C GLN A 5 3.75 6.56 -11.89
N LEU A 6 2.60 6.12 -11.37
CA LEU A 6 1.30 6.76 -11.66
C LEU A 6 1.33 8.25 -11.29
N VAL A 7 1.82 8.56 -10.10
CA VAL A 7 2.02 9.94 -9.62
C VAL A 7 2.91 10.74 -10.58
N ARG A 8 4.06 10.18 -11.00
CA ARG A 8 4.99 10.83 -11.94
C ARG A 8 4.36 11.15 -13.30
N TYR A 9 3.39 10.36 -13.75
CA TYR A 9 2.69 10.56 -15.01
C TYR A 9 1.40 11.39 -14.87
N GLY A 10 1.09 11.91 -13.67
CA GLY A 10 -0.12 12.70 -13.42
C GLY A 10 -1.40 11.87 -13.30
N LEU A 11 -1.29 10.55 -13.16
CA LEU A 11 -2.39 9.60 -13.00
C LEU A 11 -2.76 9.46 -11.51
N LEU A 12 -3.24 10.55 -10.91
CA LEU A 12 -3.48 10.62 -9.46
C LEU A 12 -4.67 9.77 -9.02
N GLU A 13 -5.73 9.70 -9.83
CA GLU A 13 -6.92 8.90 -9.50
C GLU A 13 -6.57 7.42 -9.43
N GLU A 14 -5.86 6.91 -10.44
CA GLU A 14 -5.37 5.54 -10.49
C GLU A 14 -4.38 5.25 -9.35
N ALA A 15 -3.55 6.23 -8.99
CA ALA A 15 -2.64 6.10 -7.86
C ALA A 15 -3.40 5.93 -6.54
N VAL A 16 -4.50 6.63 -6.35
CA VAL A 16 -5.34 6.50 -5.14
C VAL A 16 -6.10 5.17 -5.16
N ASP A 17 -6.68 4.79 -6.30
CA ASP A 17 -7.42 3.53 -6.46
C ASP A 17 -6.55 2.31 -6.14
N GLU A 18 -5.30 2.30 -6.60
CA GLU A 18 -4.36 1.21 -6.31
C GLU A 18 -3.87 1.22 -4.86
N LEU A 19 -3.81 2.39 -4.20
CA LEU A 19 -3.36 2.52 -2.82
C LEU A 19 -4.45 2.13 -1.80
N GLN A 20 -5.71 2.47 -2.09
CA GLN A 20 -6.84 2.28 -1.18
C GLN A 20 -6.98 0.85 -0.62
N PRO A 21 -7.01 -0.23 -1.42
CA PRO A 21 -7.18 -1.58 -0.89
C PRO A 21 -6.00 -2.04 -0.03
N PHE A 22 -4.83 -1.42 -0.18
CA PHE A 22 -3.71 -1.69 0.70
C PHE A 22 -3.87 -1.01 2.06
N ILE A 23 -4.35 0.23 2.09
CA ILE A 23 -4.70 0.94 3.33
C ILE A 23 -5.81 0.19 4.08
N ASP A 24 -6.88 -0.20 3.37
CA ASP A 24 -8.01 -0.90 3.96
C ASP A 24 -7.56 -2.18 4.67
N ARG A 25 -6.72 -2.99 4.01
CA ARG A 25 -6.17 -4.21 4.64
C ARG A 25 -5.33 -3.92 5.87
N VAL A 26 -4.52 -2.87 5.87
CA VAL A 26 -3.70 -2.51 7.05
C VAL A 26 -4.60 -2.11 8.22
N ILE A 27 -5.66 -1.35 7.96
CA ILE A 27 -6.63 -0.93 8.97
C ILE A 27 -7.43 -2.13 9.49
N GLU A 28 -7.98 -2.95 8.60
CA GLU A 28 -8.80 -4.12 8.94
C GLU A 28 -8.04 -5.16 9.78
N ASN A 29 -6.74 -5.29 9.54
CA ASN A 29 -5.90 -6.30 10.20
C ASN A 29 -4.99 -5.73 11.29
N ASP A 30 -5.09 -4.43 11.60
CA ASP A 30 -4.27 -3.72 12.60
C ASP A 30 -2.76 -3.99 12.44
N GLY A 31 -2.27 -4.01 11.20
CA GLY A 31 -0.89 -4.39 10.98
C GLY A 31 -0.45 -4.56 9.53
N PHE A 32 0.83 -4.91 9.40
CA PHE A 32 1.52 -5.09 8.13
C PHE A 32 1.92 -6.55 7.99
N TYR A 33 1.34 -7.24 7.01
CA TYR A 33 1.52 -8.67 6.78
C TYR A 33 2.20 -8.95 5.44
N GLU A 34 2.84 -10.11 5.32
CA GLU A 34 3.63 -10.47 4.15
C GLU A 34 2.79 -10.85 2.95
N TRP A 35 1.67 -11.54 3.19
CA TRP A 35 0.74 -11.94 2.16
C TRP A 35 -0.65 -12.16 2.74
N TYR A 36 -1.65 -12.14 1.86
CA TYR A 36 -3.05 -12.35 2.22
C TYR A 36 -3.60 -13.53 1.43
N THR A 37 -4.50 -14.30 2.03
CA THR A 37 -5.25 -15.32 1.29
C THR A 37 -6.24 -14.68 0.32
N ILE A 38 -6.81 -15.46 -0.59
CA ILE A 38 -7.91 -15.00 -1.46
C ILE A 38 -9.10 -14.47 -0.63
N LYS A 39 -9.26 -14.97 0.60
CA LYS A 39 -10.30 -14.52 1.54
C LYS A 39 -9.90 -13.27 2.36
N GLY A 40 -8.74 -12.68 2.09
CA GLY A 40 -8.24 -11.50 2.81
C GLY A 40 -7.62 -11.82 4.17
N GLU A 41 -7.38 -13.09 4.51
CA GLU A 41 -6.77 -13.44 5.80
C GLU A 41 -5.27 -13.15 5.80
N PRO A 42 -4.74 -12.43 6.81
CA PRO A 42 -3.33 -12.09 6.88
C PRO A 42 -2.47 -13.30 7.24
N ARG A 43 -1.29 -13.38 6.62
CA ARG A 43 -0.33 -14.46 6.83
C ARG A 43 1.10 -13.91 6.86
N GLY A 44 1.97 -14.64 7.58
CA GLY A 44 3.31 -14.16 7.88
C GLY A 44 3.36 -13.25 9.11
N SER A 45 4.47 -12.52 9.27
CA SER A 45 4.67 -11.61 10.40
C SER A 45 3.74 -10.39 10.31
N GLY A 46 3.02 -10.06 11.39
CA GLY A 46 2.19 -8.84 11.49
C GLY A 46 2.96 -7.53 11.69
N ILE A 47 4.30 -7.59 11.68
CA ILE A 47 5.20 -6.43 11.75
C ILE A 47 6.09 -6.41 10.50
N PHE A 48 5.53 -6.74 9.33
CA PHE A 48 6.29 -6.82 8.10
C PHE A 48 6.68 -5.43 7.59
N ARG A 49 7.88 -4.98 8.00
CA ARG A 49 8.45 -3.67 7.67
C ARG A 49 8.61 -3.43 6.17
N GLY A 50 8.69 -4.48 5.36
CA GLY A 50 8.77 -4.37 3.90
C GLY A 50 7.53 -3.67 3.32
N SER A 51 6.34 -4.10 3.75
CA SER A 51 5.07 -3.49 3.31
C SER A 51 4.84 -2.11 3.91
N ALA A 52 5.26 -1.87 5.16
CA ALA A 52 5.25 -0.53 5.75
C ALA A 52 6.13 0.47 4.97
N GLY A 53 7.30 0.04 4.51
CA GLY A 53 8.16 0.84 3.65
C GLY A 53 7.56 1.10 2.26
N VAL A 54 6.71 0.19 1.74
CA VAL A 54 5.92 0.43 0.51
C VAL A 54 4.93 1.55 0.72
N LEU A 55 4.21 1.53 1.84
CA LEU A 55 3.24 2.58 2.15
C LEU A 55 3.93 3.95 2.23
N LEU A 56 5.07 3.99 2.93
CA LEU A 56 5.82 5.23 3.11
C LEU A 56 6.28 5.81 1.77
N GLU A 57 6.89 5.00 0.88
CA GLU A 57 7.32 5.45 -0.44
C GLU A 57 6.15 6.00 -1.28
N ALA A 58 4.97 5.36 -1.19
CA ALA A 58 3.76 5.85 -1.88
C ALA A 58 3.28 7.19 -1.32
N ILE A 59 3.28 7.37 0.01
CA ILE A 59 2.92 8.62 0.67
C ILE A 59 3.90 9.74 0.31
N GLU A 60 5.20 9.44 0.30
CA GLU A 60 6.24 10.40 -0.09
C GLU A 60 6.05 10.85 -1.54
N ALA A 61 5.83 9.92 -2.47
CA ALA A 61 5.57 10.25 -3.86
C ALA A 61 4.35 11.18 -4.01
N LEU A 62 3.26 10.90 -3.29
CA LEU A 62 2.05 11.73 -3.33
C LEU A 62 2.25 13.14 -2.72
N ARG A 63 3.18 13.31 -1.77
CA ARG A 63 3.49 14.61 -1.14
C ARG A 63 4.39 15.49 -2.00
N GLU A 64 5.10 14.91 -2.95
CA GLU A 64 5.99 15.62 -3.88
C GLU A 64 5.26 16.18 -5.12
N LEU A 65 3.94 15.95 -5.24
CA LEU A 65 3.04 16.61 -6.21
C LEU A 65 2.82 18.10 -5.87
#